data_AF-A0A7D9N3Q0-F1
#
_entry.id   AF-A0A7D9N3Q0-F1
#
_cell.length_a   1.000
_cell.length_b   1.000
_cell.length_c   1.000
_cell.angle_alpha   90.00
_cell.angle_beta   90.00
_cell.angle_gamma   90.00
#
_symmetry.space_group_name_H-M   'P 1'
#
loop_
_entity.id
_entity.type
_entity.pdbx_description
1 polymer ?
#
loop_
_entity_poly.entity_id
_entity_poly.type
_entity_poly.pdbx_seq_one_letter_code
_entity_poly.pdbx_strand_id
1 'polypeptide(L)'
;ADKLLDEVESFQLLGWINNYHGSEFMGSLELGINFSKIDVDNVQLLTSEQFDKLAHQYLERQRSKLQSWFYNCIMKDVEDWQSDQKPQCDGLCKYNSSLSIDVLKPLTEMIGNDKVLYHLGEKIREKYFPLFLEEFGEFQNAYTKELKNYKEKYIKSPVPNSLEYLIANCNNCIKIKADVEDMIKKELDNSPSI
;
A
#
# COMPACT_ATOMS: atom_id res chain seq x y z
N ALA A 1 18.90 4.01 26.53
CA ALA A 1 18.98 3.77 25.08
C ALA A 1 17.57 3.44 24.64
N ASP A 2 16.99 4.20 23.72
CA ASP A 2 15.65 3.90 23.21
C ASP A 2 15.72 2.58 22.44
N LYS A 3 15.00 1.57 22.92
CA LYS A 3 14.88 0.28 22.25
C LYS A 3 14.17 0.51 20.90
N LEU A 4 14.81 0.10 19.81
CA LEU A 4 14.11 -0.07 18.53
C LEU A 4 13.11 -1.22 18.69
N LEU A 5 11.82 -0.90 18.62
CA LEU A 5 10.77 -1.92 18.64
C LEU A 5 10.80 -2.71 17.34
N ASP A 6 10.45 -3.99 17.38
CA ASP A 6 10.23 -4.75 16.17
C ASP A 6 8.91 -4.35 15.47
N GLU A 7 8.61 -4.96 14.32
CA GLU A 7 7.42 -4.59 13.55
C GLU A 7 6.13 -4.97 14.29
N VAL A 8 6.11 -6.14 14.91
CA VAL A 8 4.95 -6.67 15.61
C VAL A 8 4.71 -5.85 16.87
N GLU A 9 5.76 -5.55 17.62
CA GLU A 9 5.73 -4.66 18.79
C GLU A 9 5.19 -3.27 18.40
N SER A 10 5.69 -2.69 17.29
CA SER A 10 5.23 -1.37 16.82
C SER A 10 3.77 -1.38 16.39
N PHE A 11 3.37 -2.40 15.63
CA PHE A 11 1.99 -2.59 15.18
C PHE A 11 1.02 -2.74 16.36
N GLN A 12 1.35 -3.60 17.32
CA GLN A 12 0.54 -3.83 18.51
C GLN A 12 0.39 -2.56 19.35
N LEU A 13 1.48 -1.83 19.59
CA LEU A 13 1.45 -0.62 20.41
C LEU A 13 0.64 0.49 19.73
N LEU A 14 0.81 0.70 18.43
CA LEU A 14 0.01 1.67 17.66
C LEU A 14 -1.47 1.29 17.67
N GLY A 15 -1.80 0.01 17.47
CA GLY A 15 -3.17 -0.50 17.55
C GLY A 15 -3.78 -0.31 18.94
N TRP A 16 -3.03 -0.57 20.01
CA TRP A 16 -3.49 -0.34 21.38
C TRP A 16 -3.75 1.14 21.65
N ILE A 17 -2.85 2.03 21.23
CA ILE A 17 -3.04 3.47 21.39
C ILE A 17 -4.32 3.93 20.70
N ASN A 18 -4.59 3.43 19.49
CA ASN A 18 -5.81 3.75 18.76
C ASN A 18 -7.08 3.22 19.45
N ASN A 19 -7.03 2.02 20.03
CA ASN A 19 -8.21 1.35 20.60
C ASN A 19 -8.37 1.53 22.12
N TYR A 20 -7.45 2.25 22.78
CA TYR A 20 -7.37 2.30 24.25
C TYR A 20 -8.67 2.81 24.93
N HIS A 21 -9.38 3.74 24.28
CA HIS A 21 -10.64 4.29 24.77
C HIS A 21 -11.87 3.51 24.29
N GLY A 22 -11.68 2.44 23.51
CA GLY A 22 -12.75 1.58 23.02
C GLY A 22 -13.35 0.68 24.10
N SER A 23 -14.51 0.10 23.80
CA SER A 23 -15.24 -0.78 24.71
C SER A 23 -14.48 -2.05 25.12
N GLU A 24 -13.49 -2.45 24.33
CA GLU A 24 -12.61 -3.60 24.62
C GLU A 24 -11.53 -3.27 25.67
N PHE A 25 -11.31 -1.98 25.95
CA PHE A 25 -10.27 -1.50 26.86
C PHE A 25 -10.89 -0.60 27.94
N MET A 26 -10.35 0.61 28.12
CA MET A 26 -10.77 1.51 29.20
C MET A 26 -12.21 2.00 29.00
N GLY A 27 -12.71 2.03 27.77
CA GLY A 27 -14.09 2.36 27.40
C GLY A 27 -15.15 1.33 27.82
N SER A 28 -14.78 0.22 28.45
CA SER A 28 -15.73 -0.80 28.88
C SER A 28 -16.73 -0.26 29.92
N LEU A 29 -18.02 -0.53 29.69
CA LEU A 29 -19.10 -0.17 30.62
C LEU A 29 -18.94 -0.85 31.99
N GLU A 30 -18.28 -2.01 32.04
CA GLU A 30 -18.03 -2.77 33.28
C GLU A 30 -17.06 -2.05 34.21
N LEU A 31 -16.14 -1.25 33.65
CA LEU A 31 -15.19 -0.46 34.44
C LEU A 31 -15.87 0.73 35.13
N GLY A 32 -17.08 1.10 34.70
CA GLY A 32 -17.82 2.23 35.26
C GLY A 32 -17.13 3.59 35.09
N ILE A 33 -16.14 3.69 34.21
CA ILE A 33 -15.37 4.91 33.96
C ILE A 33 -16.20 5.80 33.03
N ASN A 34 -16.54 7.00 33.52
CA ASN A 34 -17.20 7.99 32.69
C ASN A 34 -16.17 8.93 32.04
N PHE A 35 -15.74 8.59 30.82
CA PHE A 35 -14.80 9.43 30.07
C PHE A 35 -15.34 10.82 29.76
N SER A 36 -16.66 11.07 29.73
CA SER A 36 -17.16 12.45 29.56
C SER A 36 -16.83 13.39 30.74
N LYS A 37 -16.39 12.83 31.88
CA LYS A 37 -15.95 13.58 33.07
C LYS A 37 -14.44 13.62 33.23
N ILE A 38 -13.72 12.89 32.39
CA ILE A 38 -12.26 12.87 32.34
C ILE A 38 -11.90 13.64 31.08
N ASP A 39 -10.88 14.49 31.15
CA ASP A 39 -10.36 15.06 29.92
C ASP A 39 -9.64 13.95 29.14
N VAL A 40 -10.39 13.24 28.30
CA VAL A 40 -9.92 12.04 27.59
C VAL A 40 -8.78 12.38 26.63
N ASP A 41 -8.81 13.60 26.08
CA ASP A 41 -7.75 14.13 25.24
C ASP A 41 -6.41 14.27 26.00
N ASN A 42 -6.45 14.28 27.34
CA ASN A 42 -5.29 14.32 28.24
C ASN A 42 -4.82 12.94 28.73
N VAL A 43 -5.53 11.84 28.45
CA VAL A 43 -5.05 10.47 28.78
C VAL A 43 -4.39 9.84 27.55
N GLN A 44 -3.40 10.53 26.98
CA GLN A 44 -2.58 9.98 25.92
C GLN A 44 -1.57 9.00 26.52
N LEU A 45 -1.57 7.75 26.05
CA LEU A 45 -0.60 6.74 26.49
C LEU A 45 0.85 7.12 26.18
N LEU A 46 1.05 7.92 25.12
CA LEU A 46 2.33 8.45 24.66
C LEU A 46 2.20 9.96 24.41
N THR A 47 3.31 10.69 24.57
CA THR A 47 3.36 12.07 24.07
C THR A 47 3.29 12.09 22.54
N SER A 48 2.89 13.22 21.94
CA SER A 48 2.89 13.37 20.48
C SER A 48 4.23 13.03 19.84
N GLU A 49 5.35 13.43 20.46
CA GLU A 49 6.70 13.12 19.99
C GLU A 49 6.99 11.60 19.99
N GLN A 50 6.60 10.91 21.07
CA GLN A 50 6.78 9.47 21.19
C GLN A 50 5.92 8.71 20.18
N PHE A 51 4.67 9.15 19.98
CA PHE A 51 3.79 8.59 18.96
C PHE A 51 4.36 8.80 17.56
N ASP A 52 4.81 10.02 17.23
CA ASP A 52 5.36 10.33 15.91
C ASP A 52 6.62 9.52 15.61
N LYS A 53 7.49 9.32 16.61
CA LYS A 53 8.67 8.47 16.48
C LYS A 53 8.30 7.01 16.22
N LEU A 54 7.32 6.49 16.95
CA LEU A 54 6.81 5.12 16.77
C LEU A 54 6.17 4.92 15.40
N ALA A 55 5.30 5.85 15.01
CA ALA A 55 4.66 5.87 13.70
C ALA A 55 5.69 5.91 12.57
N HIS A 56 6.69 6.79 12.67
CA HIS A 56 7.76 6.89 11.68
C HIS A 56 8.56 5.58 11.56
N GLN A 57 8.96 4.97 12.68
CA GLN A 57 9.67 3.69 12.66
C GLN A 57 8.86 2.57 12.00
N TYR A 58 7.56 2.50 12.26
CA TYR A 58 6.67 1.54 11.62
C TYR A 58 6.56 1.82 10.11
N LEU A 59 6.32 3.07 9.72
CA LEU A 59 6.11 3.48 8.33
C LEU A 59 7.36 3.31 7.47
N GLU A 60 8.56 3.58 7.97
CA GLU A 60 9.81 3.34 7.22
C GLU A 60 10.03 1.84 6.90
N ARG A 61 9.56 0.94 7.78
CA ARG A 61 9.58 -0.50 7.48
C ARG A 61 8.58 -0.85 6.39
N GLN A 62 7.38 -0.28 6.44
CA GLN A 62 6.39 -0.47 5.39
C GLN A 62 6.89 0.08 4.05
N ARG A 63 7.55 1.25 4.05
CA ARG A 63 8.24 1.80 2.87
C ARG A 63 9.23 0.80 2.27
N SER A 64 10.14 0.26 3.09
CA SER A 64 11.13 -0.71 2.64
C SER A 64 10.50 -1.98 2.03
N LYS A 65 9.37 -2.43 2.59
CA LYS A 65 8.59 -3.55 2.05
C LYS A 65 7.93 -3.20 0.72
N LEU A 66 7.34 -2.03 0.60
CA LEU A 66 6.73 -1.53 -0.66
C LEU A 66 7.78 -1.45 -1.77
N GLN A 67 8.94 -0.87 -1.49
CA GLN A 67 10.06 -0.79 -2.44
C GLN A 67 10.49 -2.17 -2.95
N SER A 68 10.68 -3.11 -2.03
CA SER A 68 11.05 -4.49 -2.37
C SER A 68 9.95 -5.18 -3.18
N TRP A 69 8.68 -4.96 -2.83
CA TRP A 69 7.54 -5.51 -3.54
C TRP A 69 7.45 -4.99 -4.97
N PHE A 70 7.50 -3.66 -5.15
CA PHE A 70 7.46 -3.01 -6.45
C PHE A 70 8.63 -3.42 -7.33
N TYR A 71 9.83 -3.51 -6.78
CA TYR A 71 10.99 -4.03 -7.51
C TYR A 71 10.73 -5.46 -8.03
N ASN A 72 10.23 -6.36 -7.19
CA ASN A 72 9.93 -7.73 -7.58
C ASN A 72 8.82 -7.81 -8.64
N CYS A 73 7.78 -6.96 -8.54
CA CYS A 73 6.75 -6.85 -9.58
C CYS A 73 7.35 -6.45 -10.94
N ILE A 74 8.25 -5.47 -10.97
CA ILE A 74 8.92 -5.04 -12.20
C ILE A 74 9.77 -6.18 -12.75
N MET A 75 10.61 -6.81 -11.93
CA MET A 75 11.51 -7.88 -12.39
C MET A 75 10.74 -9.05 -12.99
N LYS A 76 9.64 -9.47 -12.34
CA LYS A 76 8.77 -10.53 -12.83
C LYS A 76 8.15 -10.16 -14.18
N ASP A 77 7.61 -8.95 -14.31
CA ASP A 77 6.99 -8.51 -15.57
C ASP A 77 8.04 -8.41 -16.70
N VAL A 78 9.24 -7.89 -16.40
CA VAL A 78 10.37 -7.82 -17.35
C VAL A 78 10.83 -9.21 -17.82
N GLU A 79 10.82 -10.19 -16.93
CA GLU A 79 11.11 -11.59 -17.25
C GLU A 79 10.04 -12.16 -18.19
N ASP A 80 8.76 -11.93 -17.89
CA ASP A 80 7.65 -12.38 -18.71
C ASP A 80 7.74 -11.84 -20.15
N TRP A 81 8.20 -10.60 -20.36
CA TRP A 81 8.34 -10.00 -21.69
C TRP A 81 9.34 -10.72 -22.62
N GLN A 82 10.20 -11.56 -22.05
CA GLN A 82 11.19 -12.37 -22.78
C GLN A 82 10.75 -13.83 -22.95
N SER A 83 9.55 -14.17 -22.46
CA SER A 83 8.98 -15.50 -22.54
C SER A 83 8.46 -15.82 -23.94
N ASP A 84 8.59 -17.09 -24.34
CA ASP A 84 7.92 -17.62 -25.53
C ASP A 84 6.40 -17.78 -25.32
N GLN A 85 5.92 -17.64 -24.09
CA GLN A 85 4.50 -17.65 -23.75
C GLN A 85 3.86 -16.34 -24.20
N LYS A 86 2.62 -16.41 -24.70
CA LYS A 86 1.83 -15.23 -25.02
C LYS A 86 1.26 -14.62 -23.74
N PRO A 87 1.16 -13.28 -23.60
CA PRO A 87 0.45 -12.69 -22.48
C PRO A 87 -1.02 -13.14 -22.45
N GLN A 88 -1.62 -13.10 -21.27
CA GLN A 88 -3.01 -13.52 -21.08
C GLN A 88 -3.93 -12.68 -21.97
N CYS A 89 -4.92 -13.32 -22.61
CA CYS A 89 -5.86 -12.66 -23.52
C CYS A 89 -7.29 -13.02 -23.11
N ASP A 90 -8.15 -12.03 -22.91
CA ASP A 90 -9.56 -12.22 -22.53
C ASP A 90 -10.49 -12.55 -23.71
N GLY A 91 -9.93 -12.95 -24.86
CA GLY A 91 -10.68 -13.29 -26.07
C GLY A 91 -11.05 -12.10 -26.96
N LEU A 92 -10.86 -10.85 -26.50
CA LEU A 92 -11.05 -9.62 -27.29
C LEU A 92 -9.72 -8.98 -27.73
N CYS A 93 -8.63 -9.76 -27.79
CA CYS A 93 -7.27 -9.26 -28.01
C CYS A 93 -6.83 -8.22 -26.97
N LYS A 94 -7.47 -8.15 -25.80
CA LYS A 94 -6.93 -7.39 -24.66
C LYS A 94 -5.92 -8.28 -23.98
N TYR A 95 -4.65 -7.97 -24.26
CA TYR A 95 -3.54 -8.61 -23.58
C TYR A 95 -3.34 -7.99 -22.22
N ASN A 96 -3.03 -8.81 -21.22
CA ASN A 96 -2.82 -8.40 -19.83
C ASN A 96 -1.64 -9.20 -19.27
N SER A 97 -0.96 -8.65 -18.26
CA SER A 97 -0.11 -9.44 -17.36
C SER A 97 -0.64 -9.39 -15.93
N SER A 98 -0.06 -10.19 -15.04
CA SER A 98 -0.46 -10.16 -13.62
C SER A 98 -0.05 -8.86 -12.92
N LEU A 99 0.78 -8.01 -13.54
CA LEU A 99 1.29 -6.77 -12.95
C LEU A 99 0.17 -5.88 -12.41
N SER A 100 -0.92 -5.73 -13.16
CA SER A 100 -2.04 -4.86 -12.76
C SER A 100 -2.70 -5.27 -11.45
N ILE A 101 -2.62 -6.55 -11.09
CA ILE A 101 -3.12 -7.11 -9.83
C ILE A 101 -2.01 -7.11 -8.78
N ASP A 102 -0.83 -7.59 -9.14
CA ASP A 102 0.30 -7.80 -8.22
C ASP A 102 0.77 -6.48 -7.59
N VAL A 103 0.80 -5.37 -8.35
CA VAL A 103 1.27 -4.07 -7.87
C VAL A 103 0.35 -3.45 -6.81
N LEU A 104 -0.96 -3.76 -6.84
CA LEU A 104 -1.94 -3.19 -5.91
C LEU A 104 -2.19 -4.05 -4.68
N LYS A 105 -1.62 -5.26 -4.64
CA LYS A 105 -1.78 -6.18 -3.53
C LYS A 105 -1.37 -5.58 -2.18
N PRO A 106 -0.21 -4.90 -2.02
CA PRO A 106 0.17 -4.31 -0.74
C PRO A 106 -0.84 -3.27 -0.25
N LEU A 107 -1.37 -2.44 -1.16
CA LEU A 107 -2.38 -1.44 -0.81
C LEU A 107 -3.67 -2.13 -0.37
N THR A 108 -4.12 -3.15 -1.10
CA THR A 108 -5.35 -3.90 -0.80
C THR A 108 -5.29 -4.65 0.54
N GLU A 109 -4.10 -5.08 0.96
CA GLU A 109 -3.90 -5.72 2.27
C GLU A 109 -3.94 -4.70 3.43
N MET A 110 -3.61 -3.43 3.13
CA MET A 110 -3.55 -2.34 4.12
C MET A 110 -4.88 -1.61 4.31
N ILE A 111 -5.62 -1.36 3.23
CA ILE A 111 -6.83 -0.51 3.22
C ILE A 111 -8.13 -1.33 3.32
N GLY A 112 -9.17 -0.72 3.88
CA GLY A 112 -10.51 -1.32 4.01
C GLY A 112 -10.91 -1.65 5.45
N ASN A 113 -12.20 -1.96 5.62
CA ASN A 113 -12.76 -2.35 6.91
C ASN A 113 -12.06 -3.61 7.42
N ASP A 114 -11.75 -3.64 8.72
CA ASP A 114 -11.06 -4.74 9.39
C ASP A 114 -9.63 -5.03 8.86
N LYS A 115 -9.01 -4.07 8.16
CA LYS A 115 -7.62 -4.16 7.69
C LYS A 115 -6.65 -3.38 8.58
N VAL A 116 -5.37 -3.47 8.22
CA VAL A 116 -4.24 -2.95 9.00
C VAL A 116 -4.41 -1.47 9.32
N LEU A 117 -4.67 -0.62 8.33
CA LEU A 117 -4.79 0.84 8.57
C LEU A 117 -6.08 1.22 9.30
N TYR A 118 -7.12 0.38 9.23
CA TYR A 118 -8.32 0.56 10.06
C TYR A 118 -7.99 0.33 11.53
N HIS A 119 -7.31 -0.77 11.84
CA HIS A 119 -6.89 -1.10 13.19
C HIS A 119 -5.93 -0.07 13.81
N LEU A 120 -4.98 0.45 13.00
CA LEU A 120 -3.98 1.42 13.43
C LEU A 120 -4.49 2.86 13.59
N GLY A 121 -5.70 3.15 13.09
CA GLY A 121 -6.34 4.45 13.25
C GLY A 121 -5.96 5.50 12.21
N GLU A 122 -6.73 6.60 12.25
CA GLU A 122 -6.66 7.70 11.28
C GLU A 122 -5.27 8.34 11.19
N LYS A 123 -4.63 8.63 12.33
CA LYS A 123 -3.31 9.27 12.36
C LYS A 123 -2.21 8.49 11.62
N ILE A 124 -2.28 7.16 11.61
CA ILE A 124 -1.33 6.32 10.86
C ILE A 124 -1.75 6.25 9.40
N ARG A 125 -3.05 6.09 9.15
CA ARG A 125 -3.63 6.04 7.82
C ARG A 125 -3.30 7.31 7.00
N GLU A 126 -3.48 8.50 7.57
CA GLU A 126 -3.14 9.78 6.94
C GLU A 126 -1.66 9.91 6.57
N LYS A 127 -0.76 9.27 7.31
CA LYS A 127 0.68 9.26 7.02
C LYS A 127 1.06 8.17 6.02
N TYR A 128 0.35 7.05 6.02
CA TYR A 128 0.63 5.93 5.12
C TYR A 128 0.29 6.26 3.66
N PHE A 129 -0.82 6.96 3.39
CA PHE A 129 -1.23 7.25 2.01
C PHE A 129 -0.22 8.09 1.22
N PRO A 130 0.29 9.23 1.73
CA PRO A 130 1.34 9.98 1.07
C PRO A 130 2.59 9.13 0.81
N LEU A 131 2.99 8.30 1.79
CA LEU A 131 4.12 7.38 1.66
C LEU A 131 3.88 6.35 0.53
N PHE A 132 2.71 5.73 0.48
CA PHE A 132 2.37 4.81 -0.60
C PHE A 132 2.41 5.50 -1.96
N LEU A 133 1.84 6.70 -2.09
CA LEU A 133 1.83 7.45 -3.35
C LEU A 133 3.24 7.85 -3.80
N GLU A 134 4.12 8.21 -2.87
CA GLU A 134 5.53 8.49 -3.14
C GLU A 134 6.22 7.25 -3.72
N GLU A 135 6.15 6.12 -3.03
CA GLU A 135 6.78 4.87 -3.49
C GLU A 135 6.16 4.35 -4.80
N PHE A 136 4.86 4.58 -4.99
CA PHE A 136 4.17 4.23 -6.22
C PHE A 136 4.63 5.10 -7.41
N GLY A 137 4.94 6.38 -7.17
CA GLY A 137 5.57 7.25 -8.15
C GLY A 137 6.96 6.76 -8.57
N GLU A 138 7.76 6.31 -7.60
CA GLU A 138 9.07 5.70 -7.88
C GLU A 138 8.95 4.40 -8.69
N PHE A 139 7.96 3.56 -8.37
CA PHE A 139 7.61 2.40 -9.19
C PHE A 139 7.27 2.80 -10.64
N GLN A 140 6.43 3.83 -10.83
CA GLN A 140 6.05 4.30 -12.17
C GLN A 140 7.27 4.76 -12.98
N ASN A 141 8.19 5.49 -12.36
CA ASN A 141 9.42 5.96 -12.98
C ASN A 141 10.31 4.77 -13.40
N ALA A 142 10.52 3.82 -12.50
CA ALA A 142 11.32 2.62 -12.76
C ALA A 142 10.69 1.76 -13.86
N TYR A 143 9.39 1.50 -13.80
CA TYR A 143 8.68 0.71 -14.81
C TYR A 143 8.69 1.39 -16.18
N THR A 144 8.51 2.71 -16.23
CA THR A 144 8.61 3.50 -17.47
C THR A 144 10.00 3.36 -18.11
N LYS A 145 11.06 3.32 -17.30
CA LYS A 145 12.43 3.10 -17.80
C LYS A 145 12.58 1.72 -18.42
N GLU A 146 12.07 0.68 -17.78
CA GLU A 146 12.12 -0.69 -18.33
C GLU A 146 11.30 -0.83 -19.62
N LEU A 147 10.12 -0.21 -19.71
CA LEU A 147 9.34 -0.20 -20.94
C LEU A 147 10.05 0.50 -22.10
N LYS A 148 10.77 1.61 -21.84
CA LYS A 148 11.59 2.28 -22.84
C LYS A 148 12.73 1.37 -23.32
N ASN A 149 13.44 0.73 -22.40
CA ASN A 149 14.49 -0.23 -22.72
C ASN A 149 13.94 -1.39 -23.57
N TYR A 150 12.79 -1.93 -23.19
CA TYR A 150 12.13 -3.02 -23.91
C TYR A 150 11.76 -2.63 -25.34
N LYS A 151 11.12 -1.47 -25.51
CA LYS A 151 10.77 -0.92 -26.83
C LYS A 151 12.01 -0.76 -27.73
N GLU A 152 13.09 -0.19 -27.19
CA GLU A 152 14.33 0.02 -27.95
C GLU A 152 15.01 -1.30 -28.35
N LYS A 153 15.04 -2.28 -27.44
CA LYS A 153 15.58 -3.62 -27.69
C LYS A 153 14.77 -4.34 -28.77
N TYR A 154 13.44 -4.29 -28.68
CA TYR A 154 12.52 -4.90 -29.65
C TYR A 154 12.68 -4.35 -31.07
N ILE A 155 12.82 -3.02 -31.23
CA ILE A 155 13.03 -2.41 -32.57
C ILE A 155 14.29 -2.96 -33.24
N LYS A 156 15.33 -3.26 -32.45
CA LYS A 156 16.61 -3.78 -32.96
C LYS A 156 16.60 -5.29 -33.16
N SER A 157 15.86 -6.03 -32.34
CA SER A 157 15.81 -7.50 -32.36
C SER A 157 14.48 -8.01 -31.81
N PRO A 158 13.46 -8.20 -32.68
CA PRO A 158 12.16 -8.72 -32.28
C PRO A 158 12.27 -10.11 -31.66
N VAL A 159 11.59 -10.32 -30.53
CA VAL A 159 11.37 -11.64 -29.91
C VAL A 159 9.90 -12.03 -30.06
N PRO A 160 9.53 -13.32 -29.97
CA PRO A 160 8.13 -13.75 -30.03
C PRO A 160 7.24 -12.97 -29.05
N ASN A 161 5.97 -12.74 -29.43
CA ASN A 161 4.93 -12.06 -28.62
C ASN A 161 5.24 -10.63 -28.14
N SER A 162 6.31 -10.00 -28.62
CA SER A 162 6.78 -8.71 -28.12
C SER A 162 5.80 -7.56 -28.35
N LEU A 163 5.06 -7.57 -29.46
CA LEU A 163 3.99 -6.60 -29.69
C LEU A 163 2.82 -6.83 -28.73
N GLU A 164 2.46 -8.08 -28.47
CA GLU A 164 1.42 -8.44 -27.51
C GLU A 164 1.78 -8.01 -26.10
N TYR A 165 3.04 -8.17 -25.68
CA TYR A 165 3.51 -7.67 -24.39
C TYR A 165 3.52 -6.13 -24.32
N LEU A 166 3.91 -5.43 -25.39
CA LEU A 166 3.76 -3.96 -25.44
C LEU A 166 2.31 -3.52 -25.25
N ILE A 167 1.36 -4.19 -25.92
CA ILE A 167 -0.07 -3.93 -25.75
C ILE A 167 -0.51 -4.27 -24.32
N ALA A 168 -0.04 -5.39 -23.77
CA ALA A 168 -0.35 -5.82 -22.40
C ALA A 168 0.08 -4.77 -21.36
N ASN A 169 1.28 -4.23 -21.51
CA ASN A 169 1.80 -3.21 -20.60
C ASN A 169 1.00 -1.90 -20.70
N CYS A 170 0.58 -1.49 -21.90
CA CYS A 170 -0.33 -0.36 -22.05
C CYS A 170 -1.68 -0.59 -21.33
N ASN A 171 -2.27 -1.77 -21.50
CA ASN A 171 -3.52 -2.15 -20.85
C ASN A 171 -3.37 -2.21 -19.33
N ASN A 172 -2.27 -2.77 -18.83
CA ASN A 172 -1.94 -2.80 -17.41
C ASN A 172 -1.87 -1.38 -16.84
N CYS A 173 -1.18 -0.44 -17.49
CA CYS A 173 -1.09 0.94 -17.02
C CYS A 173 -2.46 1.62 -16.91
N ILE A 174 -3.33 1.41 -17.91
CA ILE A 174 -4.71 1.95 -17.89
C ILE A 174 -5.49 1.35 -16.71
N LYS A 175 -5.40 0.03 -16.52
CA LYS A 175 -6.09 -0.67 -15.45
C LYS A 175 -5.59 -0.24 -14.07
N ILE A 176 -4.27 -0.20 -13.88
CA ILE A 176 -3.62 0.24 -12.64
C ILE A 176 -4.09 1.64 -12.26
N LYS A 177 -4.11 2.57 -13.22
CA LYS A 177 -4.60 3.93 -12.98
C LYS A 177 -6.04 3.92 -12.46
N ALA A 178 -6.94 3.22 -13.15
CA ALA A 178 -8.35 3.16 -12.78
C ALA A 178 -8.54 2.53 -11.39
N ASP A 179 -7.86 1.41 -11.12
CA ASP A 179 -7.97 0.69 -9.86
C ASP A 179 -7.43 1.53 -8.69
N VAL A 180 -6.31 2.26 -8.86
CA VAL A 180 -5.77 3.18 -7.82
C VAL A 180 -6.73 4.33 -7.56
N GLU A 181 -7.28 4.96 -8.60
CA GLU A 181 -8.25 6.04 -8.45
C GLU A 181 -9.49 5.57 -7.69
N ASP A 182 -10.01 4.39 -8.00
CA ASP A 182 -11.17 3.81 -7.33
C ASP A 182 -10.87 3.43 -5.87
N MET A 183 -9.69 2.89 -5.59
CA MET A 183 -9.27 2.55 -4.23
C MET A 183 -9.13 3.79 -3.36
N ILE A 184 -8.51 4.86 -3.87
CA ILE A 184 -8.34 6.13 -3.14
C ILE A 184 -9.70 6.79 -2.89
N LYS A 185 -10.60 6.84 -3.89
CA LYS A 185 -11.95 7.40 -3.70
C LYS A 185 -12.71 6.67 -2.61
N LYS A 186 -12.73 5.33 -2.67
CA LYS A 186 -13.40 4.51 -1.64
C LYS A 186 -12.83 4.77 -0.26
N GLU A 187 -11.53 4.98 -0.14
CA GLU A 187 -10.94 5.30 1.14
C GLU A 187 -11.41 6.67 1.65
N LEU A 188 -11.38 7.69 0.81
CA LEU A 188 -11.84 9.03 1.17
C LEU A 188 -13.32 9.05 1.56
N ASP A 189 -14.15 8.26 0.89
CA ASP A 189 -15.58 8.11 1.19
C ASP A 189 -15.85 7.34 2.49
N ASN A 190 -14.93 6.45 2.90
CA ASN A 190 -15.04 5.66 4.13
C ASN A 190 -14.37 6.33 5.36
N SER A 191 -13.75 7.49 5.19
CA SER A 191 -13.29 8.29 6.33
C SER A 191 -14.52 8.77 7.12
N PRO A 192 -14.60 8.50 8.44
CA PRO A 192 -15.72 8.98 9.24
C PRO A 192 -15.81 10.50 9.12
N SER A 193 -17.01 11.01 8.83
CA SER A 193 -17.25 12.46 8.80
C SER A 193 -16.88 13.05 10.16
N ILE A 194 -16.02 14.08 10.13
CA ILE A 194 -15.63 14.92 11.27
C ILE A 194 -16.86 15.33 12.09
#